data_AF-A0A7G8E6L8-F1
#
_entry.id   AF-A0A7G8E6L8-F1
#
_cell.length_a   1.000
_cell.length_b   1.000
_cell.length_c   1.000
_cell.angle_alpha   90.00
_cell.angle_beta   90.00
_cell.angle_gamma   90.00
#
_symmetry.space_group_name_H-M   'P 1'
#
loop_
_entity.id
_entity.type
_entity.pdbx_description
1 polymer ?
#
loop_
_entity_poly.entity_id
_entity_poly.type
_entity_poly.pdbx_seq_one_letter_code
_entity_poly.pdbx_strand_id
1 'polypeptide(L)'
;MPARKVITAEDIKPFIPQLQSRELTRAQLAAQLGVCLPTLRREIKALGIEVPTKRNERPLHERLLELFTQEELQTLTQYEISQRLNLKQPNVARAMTKLGIKRNDVYGNTQRDELCEQVASYIMEHGGYVQSTIKKLGLKVYRNAVYDYCKARNIDLRPYRFAHRRYGSWLTLPCIAETAYNCDYKVKAVCTKCGTVHYPQLVNLKRGVSTQCLDCASKERRSGNSSRSVRCVTTDETFKSVRSLANSIGVSYQTMLAVLKRDGLFEHDGLRYRLD
;
A
#
# COMPACT_ATOMS: atom_id res chain seq x y z
N MET A 1 10.84 57.33 -6.88
CA MET A 1 10.94 56.24 -7.89
C MET A 1 11.62 56.81 -9.12
N PRO A 2 12.72 56.21 -9.63
CA PRO A 2 13.33 56.72 -10.86
C PRO A 2 12.35 56.59 -12.03
N ALA A 3 12.30 57.62 -12.87
CA ALA A 3 11.44 57.65 -14.05
C ALA A 3 11.74 56.43 -14.94
N ARG A 4 10.69 55.71 -15.37
CA ARG A 4 10.84 54.64 -16.36
C ARG A 4 11.31 55.27 -17.66
N LYS A 5 12.58 55.03 -18.03
CA LYS A 5 13.11 55.41 -19.33
C LYS A 5 12.28 54.70 -20.41
N VAL A 6 11.57 55.48 -21.22
CA VAL A 6 10.78 54.99 -22.34
C VAL A 6 11.73 54.85 -23.52
N ILE A 7 11.83 53.64 -24.05
CA ILE A 7 12.53 53.36 -25.31
C ILE A 7 11.49 53.33 -26.43
N THR A 8 11.84 53.92 -27.56
CA THR A 8 11.00 53.98 -28.76
C THR A 8 11.51 53.02 -29.82
N ALA A 9 10.70 52.81 -30.86
CA ALA A 9 11.09 52.03 -32.03
C ALA A 9 12.40 52.53 -32.67
N GLU A 10 12.63 53.84 -32.64
CA GLU A 10 13.77 54.50 -33.28
C GLU A 10 15.09 54.21 -32.54
N ASP A 11 15.03 54.01 -31.22
CA ASP A 11 16.20 53.66 -30.41
C ASP A 11 16.69 52.23 -30.69
N ILE A 12 15.81 51.34 -31.19
CA ILE A 12 16.11 49.92 -31.42
C ILE A 12 16.51 49.66 -32.88
N LYS A 13 15.92 50.39 -33.84
CA LYS A 13 16.14 50.21 -35.29
C LYS A 13 17.62 50.09 -35.72
N PRO A 14 18.55 50.93 -35.21
CA PRO A 14 19.97 50.84 -35.58
C PRO A 14 20.64 49.53 -35.19
N PHE A 15 20.14 48.87 -34.15
CA PHE A 15 20.71 47.63 -33.60
C PHE A 15 20.06 46.37 -34.16
N ILE A 16 19.01 46.48 -34.99
CA ILE A 16 18.33 45.33 -35.60
C ILE A 16 19.29 44.43 -36.39
N PRO A 17 20.16 44.97 -37.28
CA PRO A 17 21.09 44.13 -38.03
C PRO A 17 22.06 43.38 -37.11
N GLN A 18 22.54 44.03 -36.03
CA GLN A 18 23.46 43.43 -35.05
C GLN A 18 22.77 42.38 -34.15
N LEU A 19 21.48 42.58 -33.85
CA LEU A 19 20.65 41.60 -33.14
C LEU A 19 20.36 40.37 -34.01
N GLN A 20 20.20 40.57 -35.32
CA GLN A 20 19.95 39.49 -36.29
C GLN A 20 21.24 38.73 -36.64
N SER A 21 22.36 39.44 -36.84
CA SER A 21 23.70 38.87 -37.08
C SER A 21 24.33 38.24 -35.83
N ARG A 22 23.73 38.45 -34.65
CA ARG A 22 24.15 37.93 -33.34
C ARG A 22 25.44 38.55 -32.79
N GLU A 23 25.89 39.66 -33.33
CA GLU A 23 27.01 40.45 -32.78
C GLU A 23 26.65 41.10 -31.45
N LEU A 24 25.37 41.40 -31.23
CA LEU A 24 24.86 42.03 -30.01
C LEU A 24 23.78 41.18 -29.34
N THR A 25 23.94 40.87 -28.05
CA THR A 25 22.89 40.17 -27.30
C THR A 25 21.83 41.13 -26.77
N ARG A 26 20.59 40.64 -26.61
CA ARG A 26 19.50 41.42 -25.98
C ARG A 26 19.85 41.92 -24.57
N ALA A 27 20.68 41.19 -23.83
CA ALA A 27 21.12 41.61 -22.50
C ALA A 27 22.11 42.78 -22.57
N GLN A 28 23.05 42.74 -23.52
CA GLN A 28 23.99 43.84 -23.77
C GLN A 28 23.27 45.08 -24.29
N LEU A 29 22.33 44.92 -25.24
CA LEU A 29 21.53 46.05 -25.74
C LEU A 29 20.66 46.68 -24.63
N ALA A 30 20.06 45.86 -23.76
CA ALA A 30 19.29 46.36 -22.62
C ALA A 30 20.16 47.19 -21.67
N ALA A 31 21.40 46.73 -21.41
CA ALA A 31 22.37 47.47 -20.61
C ALA A 31 22.81 48.78 -21.30
N GLN A 32 23.09 48.76 -22.61
CA GLN A 32 23.47 49.94 -23.39
C GLN A 32 22.36 51.00 -23.43
N LEU A 33 21.11 50.59 -23.58
CA LEU A 33 19.96 51.50 -23.60
C LEU A 33 19.53 51.94 -22.18
N GLY A 34 20.07 51.30 -21.14
CA GLY A 34 19.74 51.58 -19.74
C GLY A 34 18.31 51.14 -19.37
N VAL A 35 17.82 50.06 -19.97
CA VAL A 35 16.48 49.51 -19.73
C VAL A 35 16.55 48.07 -19.23
N CYS A 36 15.50 47.62 -18.54
CA CYS A 36 15.43 46.22 -18.16
C CYS A 36 15.09 45.32 -19.36
N LEU A 37 15.66 44.11 -19.35
CA LEU A 37 15.50 43.12 -20.41
C LEU A 37 14.04 42.79 -20.79
N PRO A 38 13.06 42.74 -19.85
CA PRO A 38 11.66 42.54 -20.19
C PRO A 38 11.06 43.66 -21.04
N THR A 39 11.42 44.92 -20.77
CA THR A 39 10.94 46.08 -21.54
C THR A 39 11.46 46.02 -22.96
N LEU A 40 12.77 45.78 -23.13
CA LEU A 40 13.36 45.62 -24.46
C LEU A 40 12.73 44.46 -25.24
N ARG A 41 12.45 43.31 -24.61
CA ARG A 41 11.79 42.17 -25.26
C ARG A 41 10.37 42.50 -25.72
N ARG A 42 9.64 43.31 -24.96
CA ARG A 42 8.29 43.75 -25.32
C ARG A 42 8.33 44.62 -26.57
N GLU A 43 9.23 45.59 -26.61
CA GLU A 43 9.37 46.50 -27.75
C GLU A 43 9.87 45.78 -29.01
N ILE A 44 10.89 44.93 -28.89
CA ILE A 44 11.37 44.09 -30.02
C ILE A 44 10.21 43.25 -30.59
N LYS A 45 9.35 42.71 -29.72
CA LYS A 45 8.17 41.92 -30.14
C LYS A 45 7.10 42.79 -30.79
N ALA A 46 6.83 43.99 -30.28
CA ALA A 46 5.89 44.94 -30.86
C ALA A 46 6.34 45.41 -32.26
N LEU A 47 7.65 45.46 -32.49
CA LEU A 47 8.27 45.78 -33.78
C LEU A 47 8.30 44.61 -34.77
N GLY A 48 7.84 43.42 -34.38
CA GLY A 48 7.86 42.23 -35.23
C GLY A 48 9.27 41.71 -35.57
N ILE A 49 10.30 42.13 -34.83
CA ILE A 49 11.68 41.71 -35.10
C ILE A 49 11.87 40.29 -34.56
N GLU A 50 12.06 39.34 -35.47
CA GLU A 50 12.50 37.99 -35.11
C GLU A 50 13.99 37.99 -34.78
N VAL A 51 14.30 37.98 -33.48
CA VAL A 51 15.68 37.76 -33.01
C VAL A 51 15.89 36.25 -32.86
N PRO A 52 16.85 35.65 -33.58
CA PRO A 52 17.11 34.21 -33.48
C PRO A 52 17.46 33.84 -32.04
N THR A 53 16.60 33.06 -31.38
CA THR A 53 16.93 32.48 -30.09
C THR A 53 18.01 31.43 -30.28
N LYS A 54 19.06 31.45 -29.45
CA LYS A 54 20.09 30.42 -29.41
C LYS A 54 19.42 29.06 -29.18
N ARG A 55 19.13 28.31 -30.26
CA ARG A 55 18.96 26.87 -30.18
C ARG A 55 20.33 26.37 -29.73
N ASN A 56 20.39 25.56 -28.67
CA ASN A 56 21.67 24.94 -28.30
C ASN A 56 22.16 24.19 -29.52
N GLU A 57 23.17 24.74 -30.21
CA GLU A 57 23.69 24.20 -31.47
C GLU A 57 24.20 22.76 -31.30
N ARG A 58 24.48 22.37 -30.06
CA ARG A 58 24.71 20.98 -29.65
C ARG A 58 23.99 20.67 -28.33
N PRO A 59 22.90 19.90 -28.35
CA PRO A 59 22.25 19.39 -27.16
C PRO A 59 23.21 18.59 -26.27
N LEU A 60 23.00 18.65 -24.95
CA LEU A 60 23.85 17.94 -23.99
C LEU A 60 23.91 16.42 -24.22
N HIS A 61 22.84 15.81 -24.77
CA HIS A 61 22.80 14.37 -25.01
C HIS A 61 23.75 13.92 -26.15
N GLU A 62 23.92 14.73 -27.19
CA GLU A 62 24.90 14.46 -28.25
C GLU A 62 26.32 14.61 -27.71
N ARG A 63 26.58 15.64 -26.90
CA ARG A 63 27.88 15.82 -26.22
C ARG A 63 28.24 14.68 -25.28
N LEU A 64 27.25 14.01 -24.69
CA LEU A 64 27.51 12.84 -23.84
C LEU A 64 27.97 11.63 -24.67
N LEU A 65 27.45 11.45 -25.89
CA LEU A 65 27.88 10.37 -26.78
C LEU A 65 29.28 10.60 -27.38
N GLU A 66 29.73 11.86 -27.47
CA GLU A 66 31.10 12.19 -27.89
C GLU A 66 32.13 11.90 -26.79
N LEU A 67 31.72 12.05 -25.52
CA LEU A 67 32.61 11.97 -24.35
C LEU A 67 32.59 10.61 -23.65
N PHE A 68 31.53 9.83 -23.87
CA PHE A 68 31.32 8.53 -23.24
C PHE A 68 30.71 7.58 -24.24
N THR A 69 31.16 6.33 -24.21
CA THR A 69 30.49 5.23 -24.90
C THR A 69 29.12 4.96 -24.26
N GLN A 70 28.22 4.31 -25.00
CA GLN A 70 26.89 3.98 -24.48
C GLN A 70 26.95 3.03 -23.27
N GLU A 71 27.97 2.17 -23.20
CA GLU A 71 28.24 1.27 -22.07
C GLU A 71 28.74 2.02 -20.83
N GLU A 72 29.62 3.00 -21.00
CA GLU A 72 30.07 3.88 -19.92
C GLU A 72 28.90 4.71 -19.35
N LEU A 73 28.01 5.21 -20.21
CA LEU A 73 26.82 5.94 -19.76
C LEU A 73 25.79 5.05 -19.03
N GLN A 74 25.80 3.74 -19.26
CA GLN A 74 24.95 2.78 -18.54
C GLN A 74 25.54 2.38 -17.19
N THR A 75 26.85 2.51 -17.01
CA THR A 75 27.58 2.10 -15.80
C THR A 75 27.83 3.28 -14.85
N LEU A 76 28.20 4.45 -15.38
CA LEU A 76 28.49 5.64 -14.59
C LEU A 76 27.22 6.26 -13.98
N THR A 77 27.35 6.74 -12.76
CA THR A 77 26.28 7.47 -12.07
C THR A 77 26.16 8.90 -12.60
N GLN A 78 24.96 9.47 -12.47
CA GLN A 78 24.71 10.89 -12.80
C GLN A 78 25.62 11.82 -12.00
N TYR A 79 25.99 11.44 -10.78
CA TYR A 79 26.91 12.21 -9.95
C TYR A 79 28.31 12.23 -10.58
N GLU A 80 28.86 11.08 -10.93
CA GLU A 80 30.19 10.99 -11.55
C GLU A 80 30.25 11.75 -12.88
N ILE A 81 29.23 11.60 -13.73
CA ILE A 81 29.12 12.35 -14.98
C ILE A 81 29.00 13.86 -14.69
N SER A 82 28.24 14.24 -13.66
CA SER A 82 28.08 15.65 -13.26
C SER A 82 29.39 16.27 -12.78
N GLN A 83 30.20 15.51 -12.03
CA GLN A 83 31.51 15.95 -11.55
C GLN A 83 32.52 16.08 -12.70
N ARG A 84 32.59 15.07 -13.59
CA ARG A 84 33.50 15.08 -14.74
C ARG A 84 33.22 16.23 -15.71
N LEU A 85 31.95 16.57 -15.91
CA LEU A 85 31.55 17.62 -16.85
C LEU A 85 31.31 18.98 -16.21
N ASN A 86 31.42 19.09 -14.88
CA ASN A 86 31.06 20.27 -14.10
C ASN A 86 29.63 20.79 -14.45
N LEU A 87 28.65 19.88 -14.43
CA LEU A 87 27.26 20.17 -14.75
C LEU A 87 26.36 19.88 -13.56
N LYS A 88 25.19 20.51 -13.50
CA LYS A 88 24.17 20.14 -12.51
C LYS A 88 23.56 18.77 -12.86
N GLN A 89 23.47 17.87 -11.87
CA GLN A 89 22.88 16.53 -12.05
C GLN A 89 21.55 16.48 -12.81
N PRO A 90 20.57 17.40 -12.58
CA PRO A 90 19.30 17.37 -13.31
C PRO A 90 19.46 17.53 -14.83
N ASN A 91 20.50 18.23 -15.27
CA ASN A 91 20.78 18.42 -16.70
C ASN A 91 21.29 17.12 -17.32
N VAL A 92 22.20 16.43 -16.62
CA VAL A 92 22.70 15.11 -17.02
C VAL A 92 21.55 14.09 -17.07
N ALA A 93 20.69 14.08 -16.04
CA ALA A 93 19.52 13.20 -16.00
C ALA A 93 18.59 13.41 -17.21
N ARG A 94 18.29 14.66 -17.56
CA ARG A 94 17.49 15.00 -18.76
C ARG A 94 18.17 14.55 -20.04
N ALA A 95 19.49 14.66 -20.13
CA ALA A 95 20.25 14.24 -21.30
C ALA A 95 20.27 12.71 -21.45
N MET A 96 20.53 11.95 -20.38
CA MET A 96 20.48 10.49 -20.38
C MET A 96 19.08 9.95 -20.72
N THR A 97 18.03 10.60 -20.21
CA THR A 97 16.64 10.24 -20.54
C THR A 97 16.36 10.38 -22.04
N LYS A 98 16.90 11.43 -22.68
CA LYS A 98 16.79 11.62 -24.14
C LYS A 98 17.55 10.58 -24.95
N LEU A 99 18.63 10.03 -24.41
CA LEU A 99 19.39 8.93 -25.02
C LEU A 99 18.72 7.56 -24.84
N GLY A 100 17.56 7.48 -24.18
CA GLY A 100 16.90 6.21 -23.89
C GLY A 100 17.64 5.32 -22.89
N ILE A 101 18.69 5.86 -22.25
CA ILE A 101 19.47 5.14 -21.24
C ILE A 101 18.65 5.13 -19.96
N LYS A 102 18.00 3.98 -19.72
CA LYS A 102 17.27 3.72 -18.48
C LYS A 102 18.29 3.59 -17.35
N ARG A 103 18.03 4.27 -16.25
CA ARG A 103 18.82 4.21 -15.03
C ARG A 103 19.03 2.75 -14.60
N ASN A 104 20.28 2.37 -14.50
CA ASN A 104 20.70 1.44 -13.48
C ASN A 104 20.83 2.25 -12.19
N ASP A 105 19.73 2.38 -11.43
CA ASP A 105 19.78 2.87 -10.04
C ASP A 105 20.47 1.80 -9.14
N VAL A 106 21.62 1.28 -9.59
CA VAL A 106 22.32 0.11 -9.01
C VAL A 106 23.04 0.47 -7.71
N TYR A 107 23.25 1.76 -7.43
CA TYR A 107 23.69 2.20 -6.12
C TYR A 107 22.53 2.80 -5.33
N GLY A 108 21.54 1.95 -5.05
CA GLY A 108 20.75 2.08 -3.84
C GLY A 108 21.73 2.00 -2.67
N ASN A 109 21.99 3.15 -2.03
CA ASN A 109 22.78 3.31 -0.81
C ASN A 109 22.70 2.02 0.04
N THR A 110 23.78 1.24 0.19
CA THR A 110 23.79 -0.07 0.87
C THR A 110 23.14 0.03 2.25
N GLN A 111 23.38 1.14 2.94
CA GLN A 111 22.75 1.49 4.21
C GLN A 111 21.21 1.60 4.10
N ARG A 112 20.67 2.13 3.01
CA ARG A 112 19.23 2.20 2.78
C ARG A 112 18.64 0.81 2.52
N ASP A 113 19.35 -0.04 1.78
CA ASP A 113 18.90 -1.41 1.54
C ASP A 113 18.89 -2.24 2.84
N GLU A 114 19.92 -2.11 3.67
CA GLU A 114 19.98 -2.71 5.02
C GLU A 114 18.81 -2.25 5.90
N LEU A 115 18.51 -0.94 5.90
CA LEU A 115 17.38 -0.41 6.68
C LEU A 115 16.03 -0.90 6.13
N CYS A 116 15.87 -1.00 4.81
CA CYS A 116 14.68 -1.57 4.19
C CYS A 116 14.53 -3.06 4.51
N GLU A 117 15.62 -3.81 4.49
CA GLU A 117 15.68 -5.22 4.88
C GLU A 117 15.26 -5.39 6.34
N GLN A 118 15.81 -4.57 7.24
CA GLN A 118 15.45 -4.60 8.66
C GLN A 118 13.94 -4.40 8.88
N VAL A 119 13.31 -3.47 8.15
CA VAL A 119 11.86 -3.25 8.20
C VAL A 119 11.10 -4.46 7.65
N ALA A 120 11.52 -5.00 6.51
CA ALA A 120 10.85 -6.13 5.87
C ALA A 120 10.92 -7.39 6.76
N SER A 121 12.11 -7.73 7.26
CA SER A 121 12.34 -8.86 8.18
C SER A 121 11.52 -8.72 9.45
N TYR A 122 11.47 -7.52 10.04
CA TYR A 122 10.64 -7.28 11.21
C TYR A 122 9.16 -7.54 10.95
N ILE A 123 8.63 -7.08 9.80
CA ILE A 123 7.23 -7.33 9.40
C ILE A 123 6.99 -8.81 9.11
N MET A 124 7.95 -9.52 8.56
CA MET A 124 7.80 -10.96 8.29
C MET A 124 7.71 -11.76 9.59
N GLU A 125 8.48 -11.37 10.61
CA GLU A 125 8.53 -12.05 11.90
C GLU A 125 7.38 -11.64 12.84
N HIS A 126 7.06 -10.34 12.91
CA HIS A 126 6.11 -9.80 13.89
C HIS A 126 4.79 -9.32 13.26
N GLY A 127 4.71 -9.27 11.93
CA GLY A 127 3.59 -8.67 11.21
C GLY A 127 3.48 -7.15 11.35
N GLY A 128 2.43 -6.61 10.72
CA GLY A 128 2.06 -5.19 10.86
C GLY A 128 2.14 -4.39 9.55
N TYR A 129 2.28 -3.07 9.70
CA TYR A 129 2.27 -2.11 8.59
C TYR A 129 3.61 -1.41 8.48
N VAL A 130 4.10 -1.23 7.24
CA VAL A 130 5.39 -0.57 6.93
C VAL A 130 5.59 0.74 7.69
N GLN A 131 4.62 1.67 7.61
CA GLN A 131 4.74 2.98 8.27
C GLN A 131 4.88 2.86 9.79
N SER A 132 4.09 1.98 10.41
CA SER A 132 4.10 1.77 11.85
C SER A 132 5.40 1.10 12.30
N THR A 133 5.90 0.14 11.53
CA THR A 133 7.17 -0.55 11.79
C THR A 133 8.36 0.40 11.69
N ILE A 134 8.42 1.24 10.64
CA ILE A 134 9.47 2.27 10.51
C ILE A 134 9.51 3.17 11.75
N LYS A 135 8.35 3.63 12.21
CA LYS A 135 8.25 4.46 13.42
C LYS A 135 8.68 3.69 14.68
N LYS A 136 8.30 2.41 14.81
CA LYS A 136 8.65 1.56 15.95
C LYS A 136 10.15 1.28 16.04
N LEU A 137 10.79 1.07 14.89
CA LEU A 137 12.24 0.82 14.79
C LEU A 137 13.06 2.13 14.82
N GLY A 138 12.42 3.30 14.78
CA GLY A 138 13.11 4.60 14.81
C GLY A 138 13.93 4.91 13.56
N LEU A 139 13.63 4.25 12.43
CA LEU A 139 14.45 4.33 11.22
C LEU A 139 14.07 5.54 10.37
N LYS A 140 15.08 6.21 9.81
CA LYS A 140 14.90 7.35 8.87
C LYS A 140 14.78 6.87 7.43
N VAL A 141 13.78 6.02 7.15
CA VAL A 141 13.51 5.48 5.81
C VAL A 141 12.11 5.87 5.35
N TYR A 142 11.98 6.21 4.06
CA TYR A 142 10.70 6.50 3.45
C TYR A 142 9.92 5.21 3.17
N ARG A 143 8.62 5.22 3.43
CA ARG A 143 7.72 4.09 3.14
C ARG A 143 7.88 3.52 1.74
N ASN A 144 7.95 4.37 0.71
CA ASN A 144 8.04 3.91 -0.68
C ASN A 144 9.35 3.18 -0.95
N ALA A 145 10.44 3.56 -0.29
CA ALA A 145 11.72 2.86 -0.41
C ALA A 145 11.62 1.38 -0.02
N VAL A 146 10.86 1.08 1.04
CA VAL A 146 10.64 -0.30 1.49
C VAL A 146 9.80 -1.07 0.48
N TYR A 147 8.77 -0.46 -0.11
CA TYR A 147 7.97 -1.11 -1.15
C TYR A 147 8.76 -1.37 -2.42
N ASP A 148 9.61 -0.43 -2.84
CA ASP A 148 10.49 -0.60 -4.00
C ASP A 148 11.50 -1.72 -3.74
N TYR A 149 12.11 -1.75 -2.55
CA TYR A 149 13.00 -2.82 -2.10
C TYR A 149 12.32 -4.20 -2.14
N CYS A 150 11.11 -4.31 -1.57
CA CYS A 150 10.33 -5.55 -1.56
C CYS A 150 9.93 -5.97 -2.98
N LYS A 151 9.53 -5.02 -3.83
CA LYS A 151 9.15 -5.29 -5.23
C LYS A 151 10.34 -5.82 -6.04
N ALA A 152 11.53 -5.25 -5.86
CA ALA A 152 12.75 -5.72 -6.52
C ALA A 152 13.12 -7.16 -6.14
N ARG A 153 12.76 -7.58 -4.91
CA ARG A 153 13.06 -8.92 -4.37
C ARG A 153 11.85 -9.88 -4.36
N ASN A 154 10.75 -9.49 -5.01
CA ASN A 154 9.51 -10.27 -5.08
C ASN A 154 8.92 -10.67 -3.70
N ILE A 155 9.04 -9.79 -2.71
CA ILE A 155 8.50 -9.98 -1.35
C ILE A 155 7.13 -9.28 -1.26
N ASP A 156 6.06 -10.02 -0.95
CA ASP A 156 4.75 -9.42 -0.66
C ASP A 156 4.53 -9.27 0.85
N LEU A 157 4.53 -8.04 1.34
CA LEU A 157 4.27 -7.71 2.75
C LEU A 157 2.77 -7.61 3.08
N ARG A 158 1.87 -7.56 2.10
CA ARG A 158 0.42 -7.39 2.33
C ARG A 158 -0.19 -8.47 3.24
N PRO A 159 0.19 -9.76 3.15
CA PRO A 159 -0.40 -10.79 4.00
C PRO A 159 -0.06 -10.63 5.49
N TYR A 160 1.10 -10.06 5.82
CA TYR A 160 1.59 -9.90 7.19
C TYR A 160 0.85 -8.84 8.01
N ARG A 161 0.01 -8.00 7.38
CA ARG A 161 -0.78 -6.96 8.06
C ARG A 161 -1.86 -7.49 9.02
N PHE A 162 -2.13 -8.79 8.92
CA PHE A 162 -3.19 -9.46 9.67
C PHE A 162 -2.70 -10.13 10.96
N ALA A 163 -1.40 -10.15 11.24
CA ALA A 163 -0.84 -10.78 12.43
C ALA A 163 -1.31 -10.13 13.74
N HIS A 164 -1.32 -10.92 14.82
CA HIS A 164 -1.63 -10.52 16.20
C HIS A 164 -2.96 -9.79 16.40
N ARG A 165 -3.94 -10.06 15.54
CA ARG A 165 -5.31 -9.57 15.69
C ARG A 165 -6.16 -10.60 16.41
N ARG A 166 -7.01 -10.10 17.30
CA ARG A 166 -7.95 -10.92 18.06
C ARG A 166 -9.33 -10.88 17.42
N TYR A 167 -9.91 -12.05 17.17
CA TYR A 167 -11.27 -12.22 16.64
C TYR A 167 -11.98 -13.26 17.51
N GLY A 168 -12.73 -12.81 18.52
CA GLY A 168 -13.25 -13.73 19.55
C GLY A 168 -12.12 -14.47 20.27
N SER A 169 -12.13 -15.80 20.18
CA SER A 169 -11.09 -16.70 20.69
C SER A 169 -10.02 -17.05 19.66
N TRP A 170 -9.96 -16.36 18.52
CA TRP A 170 -8.87 -16.48 17.56
C TRP A 170 -7.82 -15.40 17.79
N LEU A 171 -6.54 -15.79 17.76
CA LEU A 171 -5.41 -14.89 17.68
C LEU A 171 -4.64 -15.21 16.40
N THR A 172 -4.62 -14.27 15.45
CA THR A 172 -3.88 -14.45 14.20
C THR A 172 -2.38 -14.40 14.44
N LEU A 173 -1.62 -15.20 13.69
CA LEU A 173 -0.17 -15.31 13.78
C LEU A 173 0.48 -14.64 12.56
N PRO A 174 1.75 -14.20 12.69
CA PRO A 174 2.54 -13.73 11.56
C PRO A 174 2.79 -14.88 10.58
N CYS A 175 2.27 -14.77 9.37
CA CYS A 175 2.54 -15.68 8.27
C CYS A 175 2.16 -15.04 6.92
N ILE A 176 2.63 -15.67 5.84
CA ILE A 176 2.07 -15.45 4.51
C ILE A 176 0.63 -15.99 4.54
N ALA A 177 -0.36 -15.10 4.62
CA ALA A 177 -1.75 -15.47 4.49
C ALA A 177 -2.02 -15.95 3.06
N GLU A 178 -2.61 -17.13 2.92
CA GLU A 178 -2.93 -17.71 1.61
C GLU A 178 -4.11 -16.95 1.00
N THR A 179 -3.99 -16.55 -0.26
CA THR A 179 -5.11 -15.95 -0.99
C THR A 179 -6.19 -17.00 -1.23
N ALA A 180 -7.42 -16.68 -0.80
CA ALA A 180 -8.62 -17.46 -1.09
C ALA A 180 -9.42 -16.79 -2.22
N TYR A 181 -10.55 -17.40 -2.60
CA TYR A 181 -11.48 -16.83 -3.59
C TYR A 181 -11.92 -15.39 -3.21
N ASN A 182 -12.21 -14.57 -4.23
CA ASN A 182 -12.78 -13.22 -4.08
C ASN A 182 -11.96 -12.25 -3.22
N CYS A 183 -10.62 -12.25 -3.35
CA CYS A 183 -9.73 -11.34 -2.60
C CYS A 183 -9.76 -11.54 -1.07
N ASP A 184 -10.20 -12.71 -0.59
CA ASP A 184 -10.12 -13.09 0.82
C ASP A 184 -8.76 -13.75 1.15
N TYR A 185 -8.47 -13.89 2.44
CA TYR A 185 -7.23 -14.50 2.92
C TYR A 185 -7.53 -15.58 3.94
N LYS A 186 -6.89 -16.75 3.82
CA LYS A 186 -6.75 -17.68 4.94
C LYS A 186 -5.57 -17.25 5.78
N VAL A 187 -5.85 -16.92 7.04
CA VAL A 187 -4.83 -16.45 7.98
C VAL A 187 -4.51 -17.57 8.95
N LYS A 188 -3.23 -17.78 9.24
CA LYS A 188 -2.83 -18.69 10.32
C LYS A 188 -3.26 -18.08 11.64
N ALA A 189 -4.02 -18.81 12.44
CA ALA A 189 -4.51 -18.33 13.73
C ALA A 189 -4.49 -19.45 14.77
N VAL A 190 -4.18 -19.09 16.01
CA VAL A 190 -4.29 -19.98 17.16
C VAL A 190 -5.62 -19.76 17.86
N CYS A 191 -6.29 -20.85 18.24
CA CYS A 191 -7.45 -20.76 19.12
C CYS A 191 -6.98 -20.56 20.56
N THR A 192 -7.29 -19.43 21.18
CA THR A 192 -6.85 -19.08 22.54
C THR A 192 -7.46 -19.97 23.62
N LYS A 193 -8.47 -20.79 23.30
CA LYS A 193 -9.10 -21.74 24.24
C LYS A 193 -8.34 -23.06 24.36
N CYS A 194 -7.84 -23.59 23.24
CA CYS A 194 -7.19 -24.91 23.21
C CYS A 194 -5.76 -24.90 22.67
N GLY A 195 -5.24 -23.74 22.24
CA GLY A 195 -3.88 -23.60 21.75
C GLY A 195 -3.61 -24.19 20.36
N THR A 196 -4.59 -24.81 19.71
CA THR A 196 -4.39 -25.41 18.38
C THR A 196 -4.38 -24.36 17.27
N VAL A 197 -3.55 -24.60 16.25
CA VAL A 197 -3.36 -23.70 15.11
C VAL A 197 -4.26 -24.13 13.96
N HIS A 198 -4.94 -23.16 13.35
CA HIS A 198 -5.88 -23.34 12.24
C HIS A 198 -5.66 -22.27 11.16
N TYR A 199 -6.33 -22.45 10.01
CA TYR A 199 -6.29 -21.53 8.87
C TYR A 199 -7.69 -20.98 8.52
N PRO A 200 -8.34 -20.23 9.44
CA PRO A 200 -9.64 -19.62 9.17
C PRO A 200 -9.58 -18.56 8.06
N GLN A 201 -10.68 -18.43 7.33
CA GLN A 201 -10.91 -17.32 6.40
C GLN A 201 -11.11 -16.00 7.14
N LEU A 202 -10.39 -14.97 6.72
CA LEU A 202 -10.39 -13.65 7.35
C LEU A 202 -11.77 -13.00 7.30
N VAL A 203 -12.55 -13.18 6.22
CA VAL A 203 -13.92 -12.67 6.15
C VAL A 203 -14.81 -13.24 7.26
N ASN A 204 -14.67 -14.52 7.58
CA ASN A 204 -15.45 -15.19 8.62
C ASN A 204 -15.05 -14.71 10.01
N LEU A 205 -13.76 -14.43 10.23
CA LEU A 205 -13.26 -13.82 11.46
C LEU A 205 -13.82 -12.40 11.65
N LYS A 206 -13.75 -11.56 10.61
CA LYS A 206 -14.24 -10.16 10.66
C LYS A 206 -15.75 -10.05 10.86
N ARG A 207 -16.52 -10.94 10.23
CA ARG A 207 -17.98 -11.01 10.36
C ARG A 207 -18.43 -11.66 11.67
N GLY A 208 -17.52 -12.25 12.45
CA GLY A 208 -17.87 -12.97 13.67
C GLY A 208 -18.59 -14.31 13.43
N VAL A 209 -18.56 -14.83 12.20
CA VAL A 209 -19.14 -16.15 11.85
C VAL A 209 -18.35 -17.28 12.52
N SER A 210 -17.03 -17.12 12.61
CA SER A 210 -16.14 -18.03 13.34
C SER A 210 -15.48 -17.28 14.48
N THR A 211 -15.91 -17.56 15.70
CA THR A 211 -15.36 -16.95 16.93
C THR A 211 -14.36 -17.86 17.64
N GLN A 212 -14.29 -19.15 17.30
CA GLN A 212 -13.35 -20.13 17.88
C GLN A 212 -13.23 -21.39 17.00
N CYS A 213 -12.32 -22.30 17.36
CA CYS A 213 -12.15 -23.55 16.61
C CYS A 213 -13.36 -24.48 16.76
N LEU A 214 -13.54 -25.38 15.80
CA LEU A 214 -14.68 -26.30 15.73
C LEU A 214 -14.77 -27.18 16.97
N ASP A 215 -13.64 -27.65 17.51
CA ASP A 215 -13.61 -28.51 18.70
C ASP A 215 -14.09 -27.77 19.94
N CYS A 216 -13.62 -26.54 20.16
CA CYS A 216 -14.08 -25.71 21.28
C CYS A 216 -15.56 -25.35 21.13
N ALA A 217 -16.00 -24.98 19.92
CA ALA A 217 -17.41 -24.75 19.64
C ALA A 217 -18.27 -25.99 19.89
N SER A 218 -17.78 -27.17 19.54
CA SER A 218 -18.50 -28.42 19.75
C SER A 218 -18.55 -28.81 21.23
N LYS A 219 -17.45 -28.64 21.97
CA LYS A 219 -17.42 -28.84 23.43
C LYS A 219 -18.39 -27.91 24.14
N GLU A 220 -18.40 -26.62 23.80
CA GLU A 220 -19.35 -25.66 24.39
C GLU A 220 -20.80 -25.96 24.03
N ARG A 221 -21.09 -26.42 22.82
CA ARG A 221 -22.45 -26.88 22.47
C ARG A 221 -22.85 -28.15 23.23
N ARG A 222 -21.90 -28.99 23.62
CA ARG A 222 -22.16 -30.20 24.42
C ARG A 222 -22.26 -29.89 25.92
N SER A 223 -21.52 -28.90 26.42
CA SER A 223 -21.50 -28.51 27.84
C SER A 223 -22.54 -27.43 28.18
N GLY A 224 -22.90 -26.60 27.20
CA GLY A 224 -24.08 -25.74 27.28
C GLY A 224 -25.29 -26.66 27.33
N ASN A 225 -25.92 -26.70 28.50
CA ASN A 225 -27.14 -27.43 28.79
C ASN A 225 -28.31 -26.82 27.98
N SER A 226 -28.22 -26.83 26.65
CA SER A 226 -29.29 -26.39 25.74
C SER A 226 -30.36 -27.47 25.58
N SER A 227 -30.19 -28.60 26.25
CA SER A 227 -31.30 -29.50 26.54
C SER A 227 -32.17 -28.83 27.59
N ARG A 228 -33.23 -28.18 27.13
CA ARG A 228 -34.38 -27.89 28.01
C ARG A 228 -34.81 -29.20 28.65
N SER A 229 -34.88 -29.19 29.98
CA SER A 229 -35.42 -30.32 30.72
C SER A 229 -36.88 -30.52 30.34
N VAL A 230 -37.35 -31.76 30.43
CA VAL A 230 -38.75 -32.09 30.20
C VAL A 230 -39.31 -32.61 31.51
N ARG A 231 -40.40 -32.04 31.98
CA ARG A 231 -41.09 -32.46 33.20
C ARG A 231 -42.36 -33.22 32.86
N CYS A 232 -42.58 -34.36 33.50
CA CYS A 232 -43.88 -35.02 33.49
C CYS A 232 -44.82 -34.29 34.43
N VAL A 233 -45.92 -33.74 33.92
CA VAL A 233 -46.92 -33.00 34.71
C VAL A 233 -47.65 -33.92 35.69
N THR A 234 -47.78 -35.20 35.36
CA THR A 234 -48.54 -36.17 36.16
C THR A 234 -47.73 -36.78 37.31
N THR A 235 -46.43 -37.01 37.10
CA THR A 235 -45.54 -37.68 38.08
C THR A 235 -44.47 -36.76 38.69
N ASP A 236 -44.38 -35.52 38.21
CA ASP A 236 -43.34 -34.52 38.55
C ASP A 236 -41.90 -34.96 38.24
N GLU A 237 -41.73 -36.07 37.51
CA GLU A 237 -40.41 -36.55 37.11
C GLU A 237 -39.76 -35.64 36.06
N THR A 238 -38.52 -35.24 36.30
CA THR A 238 -37.74 -34.38 35.39
C THR A 238 -36.71 -35.18 34.61
N PHE A 239 -36.77 -35.04 33.28
CA PHE A 239 -35.80 -35.58 32.34
C PHE A 239 -34.82 -34.50 31.92
N LYS A 240 -33.54 -34.85 31.85
CA LYS A 240 -32.46 -33.90 31.51
C LYS A 240 -32.57 -33.32 30.09
N SER A 241 -33.27 -34.01 29.18
CA SER A 241 -33.48 -33.55 27.80
C SER A 241 -34.66 -34.25 27.13
N VAL A 242 -35.22 -33.63 26.07
CA VAL A 242 -36.20 -34.26 25.17
C VAL A 242 -35.70 -35.58 24.60
N ARG A 243 -34.40 -35.69 24.30
CA ARG A 243 -33.80 -36.93 23.79
C ARG A 243 -33.75 -38.03 24.84
N SER A 244 -33.49 -37.67 26.10
CA SER A 244 -33.52 -38.61 27.22
C SER A 244 -34.90 -39.20 27.41
N LEU A 245 -35.95 -38.36 27.34
CA LEU A 245 -37.34 -38.80 27.40
C LEU A 245 -37.71 -39.67 26.20
N ALA A 246 -37.39 -39.22 24.98
CA ALA A 246 -37.66 -39.98 23.75
C ALA A 246 -37.09 -41.41 23.79
N ASN A 247 -35.86 -41.56 24.31
CA ASN A 247 -35.24 -42.87 24.48
C ASN A 247 -35.91 -43.71 25.58
N SER A 248 -36.35 -43.10 26.70
CA SER A 248 -36.95 -43.86 27.80
C SER A 248 -38.34 -44.39 27.47
N ILE A 249 -39.10 -43.68 26.63
CA ILE A 249 -40.45 -44.10 26.21
C ILE A 249 -40.47 -44.73 24.80
N GLY A 250 -39.33 -44.86 24.13
CA GLY A 250 -39.22 -45.52 22.83
C GLY A 250 -39.82 -44.75 21.64
N VAL A 251 -39.97 -43.42 21.74
CA VAL A 251 -40.57 -42.58 20.69
C VAL A 251 -39.49 -41.84 19.89
N SER A 252 -39.75 -41.57 18.60
CA SER A 252 -38.85 -40.76 17.78
C SER A 252 -38.64 -39.36 18.36
N TYR A 253 -37.38 -39.02 18.62
CA TYR A 253 -36.96 -37.69 19.08
C TYR A 253 -37.47 -36.55 18.19
N GLN A 254 -37.44 -36.73 16.86
CA GLN A 254 -37.87 -35.68 15.92
C GLN A 254 -39.37 -35.41 16.01
N THR A 255 -40.17 -36.46 16.12
CA THR A 255 -41.63 -36.38 16.26
C THR A 255 -42.00 -35.72 17.58
N MET A 256 -41.40 -36.15 18.69
CA MET A 256 -41.63 -35.58 20.01
C MET A 256 -41.23 -34.10 20.08
N LEU A 257 -40.07 -33.73 19.52
CA LEU A 257 -39.61 -32.35 19.52
C LEU A 257 -40.54 -31.44 18.71
N ALA A 258 -41.08 -31.92 17.59
CA ALA A 258 -42.01 -31.16 16.75
C ALA A 258 -43.31 -30.86 17.51
N VAL A 259 -43.88 -31.85 18.20
CA VAL A 259 -45.11 -31.71 19.00
C VAL A 259 -44.87 -30.78 20.20
N LEU A 260 -43.79 -30.99 20.96
CA LEU A 260 -43.45 -30.14 22.11
C LEU A 260 -43.19 -28.68 21.71
N LYS A 261 -42.66 -28.42 20.51
CA LYS A 261 -42.48 -27.04 20.00
C LYS A 261 -43.78 -26.40 19.53
N ARG A 262 -44.69 -27.18 18.96
CA ARG A 262 -45.95 -26.68 18.39
C ARG A 262 -47.00 -26.46 19.48
N ASP A 263 -47.20 -27.47 20.32
CA ASP A 263 -48.33 -27.55 21.25
C ASP A 263 -47.90 -27.31 22.71
N GLY A 264 -46.59 -27.28 22.98
CA GLY A 264 -46.02 -27.08 24.32
C GLY A 264 -46.16 -28.28 25.25
N LEU A 265 -46.94 -29.30 24.87
CA LEU A 265 -47.24 -30.50 25.63
C LEU A 265 -47.18 -31.74 24.72
N PHE A 266 -46.70 -32.84 25.26
CA PHE A 266 -46.67 -34.15 24.59
C PHE A 266 -47.32 -35.19 25.49
N GLU A 267 -48.25 -35.98 24.94
CA GLU A 267 -48.97 -37.02 25.67
C GLU A 267 -48.56 -38.41 25.16
N HIS A 268 -48.23 -39.30 26.08
CA HIS A 268 -47.86 -40.68 25.77
C HIS A 268 -48.22 -41.59 26.95
N ASP A 269 -48.92 -42.69 26.66
CA ASP A 269 -49.41 -43.66 27.65
C ASP A 269 -50.15 -43.02 28.84
N GLY A 270 -50.97 -41.99 28.56
CA GLY A 270 -51.74 -41.26 29.57
C GLY A 270 -50.93 -40.29 30.44
N LEU A 271 -49.63 -40.15 30.20
CA LEU A 271 -48.74 -39.19 30.86
C LEU A 271 -48.49 -37.96 29.98
N ARG A 272 -48.42 -36.78 30.62
CA ARG A 272 -48.22 -35.49 29.93
C ARG A 272 -46.86 -34.90 30.26
N TYR A 273 -46.14 -34.48 29.22
CA TYR A 273 -44.78 -33.97 29.31
C TYR A 273 -44.70 -32.54 28.79
N ARG A 274 -43.97 -31.67 29.50
CA ARG A 274 -43.79 -30.25 29.16
C ARG A 274 -42.31 -29.87 29.18
N LEU A 275 -41.90 -28.97 28.28
CA LEU A 275 -40.59 -28.33 28.34
C LEU A 275 -40.53 -27.34 29.51
N ASP A 276 -39.52 -27.48 30.37
CA ASP A 276 -39.12 -26.48 31.37
C ASP A 276 -38.18 -25.43 30.75
#